data_AF-A0A5C8T4F8-F1
#
_entry.id   AF-A0A5C8T4F8-F1
#
_cell.length_a   1.000
_cell.length_b   1.000
_cell.length_c   1.000
_cell.angle_alpha   90.00
_cell.angle_beta   90.00
_cell.angle_gamma   90.00
#
_symmetry.space_group_name_H-M   'P 1'
#
loop_
_entity.id
_entity.type
_entity.pdbx_description
1 polymer ?
#
loop_
_entity_poly.entity_id
_entity_poly.type
_entity_poly.pdbx_seq_one_letter_code
_entity_poly.pdbx_strand_id
1 'polypeptide(L)'
;GPRLAARLVAELKDKAPSFAPLDPALVALAGAVENRSAPQPVADAISALVNLGYAQLQASAAIAAALRSAGEGAETKVLIRLGLKELAQ
;
A
#
# COMPACT_ATOMS: atom_id res chain seq x y z
N GLY A 1 18.21 8.61 25.57
CA GLY A 1 19.59 8.16 25.84
C GLY A 1 20.05 7.16 24.79
N PRO A 2 21.36 6.90 24.65
CA PRO A 2 21.95 6.15 23.53
C PRO A 2 21.38 4.74 23.34
N ARG A 3 20.98 4.05 24.43
CA ARG A 3 20.31 2.73 24.37
C ARG A 3 18.93 2.78 23.70
N LEU A 4 18.20 3.88 23.91
CA LEU A 4 16.86 4.07 23.33
C LEU A 4 16.98 4.36 21.82
N ALA A 5 17.98 5.16 21.43
CA ALA A 5 18.29 5.40 20.02
C ALA A 5 18.70 4.11 19.29
N ALA A 6 19.58 3.29 19.88
CA ALA A 6 19.97 2.01 19.31
C ALA A 6 18.79 1.05 19.16
N ARG A 7 17.90 1.01 20.15
CA ARG A 7 16.68 0.20 20.10
C ARG A 7 15.71 0.67 19.02
N LEU A 8 15.50 1.99 18.88
CA LEU A 8 14.68 2.55 17.80
C LEU A 8 15.25 2.21 16.41
N VAL A 9 16.56 2.29 16.25
CA VAL A 9 17.23 1.92 14.99
C VAL A 9 17.06 0.43 14.68
N ALA A 10 17.20 -0.45 15.68
CA ALA A 10 17.00 -1.89 15.50
C ALA A 10 15.54 -2.22 15.17
N GLU A 11 14.57 -1.63 15.89
CA GLU A 11 13.14 -1.85 15.64
C GLU A 11 12.70 -1.30 14.27
N LEU A 12 13.26 -0.16 13.83
CA LEU A 12 13.02 0.37 12.48
C LEU A 12 13.68 -0.49 11.40
N LYS A 13 14.89 -1.02 11.65
CA LYS A 13 15.60 -1.90 10.71
C LYS A 13 14.86 -3.23 10.50
N ASP A 14 14.30 -3.81 11.56
CA ASP A 14 13.53 -5.06 11.48
C ASP A 14 12.13 -4.87 10.88
N LYS A 15 11.56 -3.67 10.99
CA LYS A 15 10.25 -3.32 10.40
C LYS A 15 10.34 -2.71 9.02
N ALA A 16 11.52 -2.26 8.60
CA ALA A 16 11.74 -1.79 7.25
C ALA A 16 11.72 -2.99 6.31
N PRO A 17 10.83 -3.03 5.30
CA PRO A 17 10.97 -4.00 4.23
C PRO A 17 12.38 -3.85 3.64
N SER A 18 13.05 -4.99 3.40
CA SER A 18 14.35 -5.03 2.72
C SER A 18 14.34 -4.03 1.58
N PHE A 19 15.36 -3.19 1.46
CA PHE A 19 15.50 -2.14 0.44
C PHE A 19 15.51 -2.74 -0.98
N ALA A 20 14.37 -3.26 -1.42
CA ALA A 20 14.00 -3.33 -2.81
C ALA A 20 13.78 -1.89 -3.27
N PRO A 21 14.06 -1.56 -4.54
CA PRO A 21 13.66 -0.27 -5.08
C PRO A 21 12.16 -0.12 -4.85
N LEU A 22 11.77 0.78 -3.93
CA LEU A 22 10.38 1.09 -3.70
C LEU A 22 9.83 1.70 -4.99
N ASP A 23 8.80 1.09 -5.56
CA ASP A 23 8.12 1.60 -6.76
C ASP A 23 7.70 3.06 -6.47
N PRO A 24 8.19 4.06 -7.24
CA PRO A 24 7.83 5.45 -7.04
C PRO A 24 6.32 5.69 -7.08
N ALA A 25 5.58 4.89 -7.87
CA ALA A 25 4.13 4.95 -7.92
C ALA A 25 3.49 4.47 -6.60
N LEU A 26 4.08 3.48 -5.95
CA LEU A 26 3.63 3.02 -4.63
C LEU A 26 3.90 4.07 -3.55
N VAL A 27 5.07 4.72 -3.58
CA VAL A 27 5.40 5.81 -2.65
C VAL A 27 4.43 6.99 -2.82
N ALA A 28 4.17 7.40 -4.07
CA ALA A 28 3.22 8.46 -4.37
C ALA A 28 1.80 8.09 -3.91
N LEU A 29 1.37 6.84 -4.15
CA LEU A 29 0.06 6.37 -3.71
C LEU A 29 -0.05 6.33 -2.19
N ALA A 30 0.96 5.82 -1.48
CA ALA A 30 0.98 5.79 -0.02
C ALA A 30 0.87 7.21 0.56
N GLY A 31 1.62 8.17 0.00
CA GLY A 31 1.51 9.58 0.39
C GLY A 31 0.12 10.17 0.08
N ALA A 32 -0.50 9.79 -1.04
CA ALA A 32 -1.85 10.25 -1.37
C ALA A 32 -2.92 9.67 -0.43
N VAL A 33 -2.77 8.42 0.02
CA VAL A 33 -3.66 7.80 1.00
C VAL A 33 -3.52 8.48 2.36
N GLU A 34 -2.29 8.73 2.81
CA GLU A 34 -2.01 9.40 4.08
C GLU A 34 -2.53 10.85 4.10
N ASN A 35 -2.35 11.58 2.99
CA ASN A 35 -2.86 12.94 2.82
C ASN A 35 -4.35 13.00 2.44
N ARG A 36 -5.04 11.86 2.37
CA ARG A 36 -6.46 11.75 1.94
C ARG A 36 -6.73 12.43 0.59
N SER A 37 -5.75 12.43 -0.30
CA SER A 37 -5.82 12.99 -1.65
C SER A 37 -5.88 11.92 -2.75
N ALA A 38 -5.82 10.64 -2.37
CA ALA A 38 -6.04 9.54 -3.30
C ALA A 38 -7.46 9.61 -3.92
N PRO A 39 -7.64 9.19 -5.18
CA PRO A 39 -8.97 9.06 -5.78
C PRO A 39 -9.88 8.20 -4.90
N GLN A 40 -11.15 8.59 -4.73
CA GLN A 40 -12.10 7.88 -3.87
C GLN A 40 -12.17 6.36 -4.15
N PRO A 41 -12.25 5.90 -5.42
CA PRO A 41 -12.27 4.46 -5.70
C PRO A 41 -11.05 3.70 -5.21
N VAL A 42 -9.89 4.37 -5.18
CA VAL A 42 -8.61 3.81 -4.73
C VAL A 42 -8.58 3.74 -3.20
N ALA A 43 -8.97 4.82 -2.53
CA ALA A 43 -9.04 4.87 -1.06
C ALA A 43 -10.03 3.83 -0.50
N ASP A 44 -11.19 3.69 -1.14
CA ASP A 44 -12.20 2.70 -0.76
C ASP A 44 -11.69 1.26 -0.96
N ALA A 45 -11.01 1.00 -2.08
CA ALA A 45 -10.46 -0.33 -2.36
C ALA A 45 -9.38 -0.72 -1.34
N ILE A 46 -8.48 0.20 -0.98
CA ILE A 46 -7.47 -0.03 0.05
C ILE A 46 -8.13 -0.30 1.40
N SER A 47 -9.12 0.51 1.78
CA SER A 47 -9.87 0.33 3.02
C SER A 47 -10.58 -1.03 3.07
N ALA A 48 -11.15 -1.47 1.95
CA ALA A 48 -11.77 -2.78 1.85
C ALA A 48 -10.76 -3.92 2.07
N LEU A 49 -9.58 -3.86 1.44
CA LEU A 49 -8.53 -4.87 1.65
C LEU A 49 -8.00 -4.88 3.09
N VAL A 50 -7.86 -3.71 3.71
CA VAL A 50 -7.46 -3.61 5.12
C VAL A 50 -8.52 -4.26 6.03
N ASN A 51 -9.80 -4.03 5.76
CA ASN A 51 -10.90 -4.68 6.50
C ASN A 51 -10.98 -6.20 6.28
N LEU A 52 -10.40 -6.71 5.19
CA LEU A 52 -10.22 -8.16 4.97
C LEU A 52 -9.00 -8.74 5.70
N GLY A 53 -8.19 -7.91 6.35
CA GLY A 53 -7.05 -8.32 7.18
C GLY A 53 -5.67 -8.13 6.52
N TYR A 54 -5.59 -7.52 5.34
CA TYR A 54 -4.30 -7.22 4.71
C TYR A 54 -3.65 -5.98 5.35
N ALA A 55 -2.32 -6.00 5.50
CA ALA A 55 -1.60 -4.84 5.99
C ALA A 55 -1.77 -3.65 5.03
N GLN A 56 -1.88 -2.42 5.54
CA GLN A 56 -2.11 -1.23 4.70
C GLN A 56 -1.06 -1.07 3.58
N LEU A 57 0.22 -1.32 3.87
CA LEU A 57 1.27 -1.27 2.86
C LEU A 57 1.08 -2.32 1.76
N GLN A 58 0.67 -3.53 2.15
CA GLN A 58 0.41 -4.64 1.24
C GLN A 58 -0.84 -4.36 0.37
N ALA A 59 -1.91 -3.84 0.98
CA ALA A 59 -3.12 -3.41 0.28
C ALA A 59 -2.82 -2.29 -0.73
N SER A 60 -2.09 -1.26 -0.32
CA SER A 60 -1.68 -0.17 -1.22
C SER A 60 -0.83 -0.67 -2.40
N ALA A 61 0.09 -1.61 -2.17
CA ALA A 61 0.90 -2.21 -3.23
C ALA A 61 0.05 -2.98 -4.24
N ALA A 62 -0.90 -3.79 -3.76
CA ALA A 62 -1.81 -4.53 -4.62
C ALA A 62 -2.72 -3.61 -5.45
N ILE A 63 -3.22 -2.52 -4.86
CA ILE A 63 -4.05 -1.54 -5.58
C ILE A 63 -3.23 -0.74 -6.59
N ALA A 64 -1.97 -0.39 -6.28
CA ALA A 64 -1.06 0.23 -7.24
C ALA A 64 -0.82 -0.67 -8.45
N ALA A 65 -0.63 -1.97 -8.23
CA ALA A 65 -0.50 -2.95 -9.30
C ALA A 65 -1.81 -3.09 -10.11
N ALA A 66 -2.95 -3.18 -9.43
CA ALA A 66 -4.26 -3.24 -10.06
C ALA A 66 -4.55 -2.02 -10.96
N LEU A 67 -4.17 -0.81 -10.55
CA LEU A 67 -4.35 0.41 -11.33
C LEU A 67 -3.66 0.36 -12.70
N ARG A 68 -2.48 -0.26 -12.78
CA ARG A 68 -1.77 -0.45 -14.05
C ARG A 68 -2.53 -1.34 -15.02
N SER A 69 -3.31 -2.30 -14.51
CA SER A 69 -4.09 -3.24 -15.32
C SER A 69 -5.54 -2.78 -15.58
N ALA A 70 -6.10 -1.95 -14.70
CA ALA A 70 -7.51 -1.56 -14.73
C ALA A 70 -7.82 -0.42 -15.71
N GLY A 71 -6.80 0.36 -16.09
CA GLY A 71 -6.97 1.56 -16.91
C GLY A 71 -7.49 2.78 -16.12
N GLU A 72 -7.64 3.90 -16.81
CA GLU A 72 -8.13 5.15 -16.21
C GLU A 72 -9.60 5.02 -15.75
N GLY A 73 -9.92 5.62 -14.60
CA GLY A 73 -11.30 5.68 -14.10
C GLY A 73 -11.85 4.37 -13.56
N ALA A 74 -11.00 3.37 -13.28
CA ALA A 74 -11.43 2.09 -12.74
C ALA A 74 -12.25 2.21 -11.45
N GLU A 75 -13.40 1.54 -11.41
CA GLU A 75 -14.29 1.51 -10.25
C GLU A 75 -13.70 0.72 -9.08
N THR A 76 -14.12 1.05 -7.85
CA THR A 76 -13.69 0.40 -6.60
C THR A 76 -13.79 -1.13 -6.68
N LYS A 77 -14.90 -1.67 -7.20
CA LYS A 77 -15.12 -3.13 -7.32
C LYS A 77 -14.12 -3.80 -8.28
N VAL A 78 -13.69 -3.10 -9.33
CA VAL A 78 -12.67 -3.59 -10.25
C VAL A 78 -11.32 -3.62 -9.55
N LEU A 79 -10.98 -2.54 -8.84
CA LEU A 79 -9.73 -2.43 -8.08
C LEU A 79 -9.62 -3.48 -6.97
N ILE A 80 -10.70 -3.75 -6.22
CA ILE A 80 -10.70 -4.80 -5.19
C ILE A 80 -10.44 -6.17 -5.82
N ARG A 81 -11.12 -6.51 -6.92
CA ARG A 81 -10.96 -7.82 -7.57
C ARG A 81 -9.54 -8.01 -8.12
N LEU A 82 -9.00 -7.00 -8.80
CA LEU A 82 -7.64 -7.05 -9.33
C LEU A 82 -6.62 -7.05 -8.19
N GLY A 83 -6.80 -6.24 -7.15
CA GLY A 83 -5.93 -6.23 -5.97
C GLY A 83 -5.88 -7.58 -5.25
N LEU A 84 -7.03 -8.24 -5.04
CA LEU A 84 -7.05 -9.60 -4.48
C LEU A 84 -6.35 -10.62 -5.39
N LYS A 85 -6.46 -10.46 -6.72
CA LYS A 85 -5.71 -11.29 -7.68
C LYS A 85 -4.20 -11.07 -7.53
N GLU A 86 -3.75 -9.82 -7.39
CA GLU A 86 -2.33 -9.49 -7.17
C GLU A 86 -1.80 -10.06 -5.84
N LEU A 87 -2.62 -10.07 -4.79
CA LEU A 87 -2.25 -10.61 -3.47
C LEU A 87 -2.17 -12.14 -3.41
N ALA A 88 -2.78 -12.83 -4.38
CA ALA A 88 -2.78 -14.28 -4.48
C ALA A 88 -1.64 -14.81 -5.37
N GLN A 89 -0.80 -13.93 -5.93
CA GLN A 89 0.39 -14.30 -6.70
C GLN A 89 1.58 -14.62 -5.81
#